data_AF-A0A2P2GM25-F1
#
_entry.id   AF-A0A2P2GM25-F1
#
_cell.length_a   1.000
_cell.length_b   1.000
_cell.length_c   1.000
_cell.angle_alpha   90.00
_cell.angle_beta   90.00
_cell.angle_gamma   90.00
#
_symmetry.space_group_name_H-M   'P 1'
#
loop_
_entity.id
_entity.type
_entity.pdbx_description
1 polymer ?
#
loop_
_entity_poly.entity_id
_entity_poly.type
_entity_poly.pdbx_seq_one_letter_code
_entity_poly.pdbx_strand_id
1 'polypeptide(L)'
;MGGTLADEIRSRLGELSPAERKVARVLLAGYPAAIFETVATIAERASVSAPTVLRCASRLGYRGFPDLQAAVRAELEARHASPITLYESAGPAKAQGSSAGQRGEDDEPVAGRSLALVQQALTQTFSEVSPHEFGLAVKLLSDPRRRIHLTGGRFTHLLAEYLGLHLMQFRDQVAFVPERDVERAAFLTQLARRDVTVIFDYRRYEGDKAVIAELARERGGKVIVFTDPWLSPSASHADVVLTSQVNSDSPYDSLTPTLALIESVVASTLGELGSEAHQRMKDAEAVARRTGLL
;
A
#
# COMPACT_ATOMS: atom_id res chain seq x y z
N MET A 1 12.34 -8.06 5.36
CA MET A 1 11.05 -8.71 5.08
C MET A 1 9.98 -7.72 5.51
N GLY A 2 9.33 -7.05 4.56
CA GLY A 2 8.33 -6.00 4.81
C GLY A 2 6.97 -6.33 4.23
N GLY A 3 6.51 -7.56 4.48
CA GLY A 3 5.10 -7.92 4.36
C GLY A 3 4.45 -7.93 5.75
N THR A 4 3.13 -8.14 5.80
CA THR A 4 2.44 -8.40 7.06
C THR A 4 2.92 -9.71 7.69
N LEU A 5 2.67 -9.92 8.99
CA LEU A 5 2.86 -11.23 9.62
C LEU A 5 2.07 -12.32 8.90
N ALA A 6 0.93 -11.99 8.28
CA ALA A 6 0.20 -12.94 7.44
C ALA A 6 1.02 -13.36 6.20
N ASP A 7 1.77 -12.46 5.58
CA ASP A 7 2.64 -12.78 4.44
C ASP A 7 3.86 -13.60 4.86
N GLU A 8 4.43 -13.31 6.05
CA GLU A 8 5.45 -14.17 6.66
C GLU A 8 4.90 -15.59 6.88
N ILE A 9 3.70 -15.73 7.46
CA ILE A 9 3.07 -17.02 7.66
C ILE A 9 2.83 -17.73 6.31
N ARG A 10 2.34 -17.02 5.28
CA ARG A 10 2.11 -17.58 3.94
C ARG A 10 3.40 -18.09 3.30
N SER A 11 4.47 -17.30 3.31
CA SER A 11 5.76 -17.66 2.71
C SER A 11 6.38 -18.90 3.37
N ARG A 12 6.18 -19.09 4.67
CA ARG A 12 6.67 -20.26 5.42
C ARG A 12 5.72 -21.44 5.47
N LEU A 13 4.55 -21.38 4.82
CA LEU A 13 3.60 -22.51 4.79
C LEU A 13 4.24 -23.82 4.30
N GLY A 14 5.20 -23.73 3.38
CA GLY A 14 5.93 -24.88 2.84
C GLY A 14 6.83 -25.59 3.86
N GLU A 15 7.28 -24.88 4.91
CA GLU A 15 8.18 -25.38 5.95
C GLU A 15 7.43 -26.06 7.11
N LEU A 16 6.10 -25.91 7.15
CA LEU A 16 5.24 -26.43 8.20
C LEU A 16 4.80 -27.87 7.93
N SER A 17 4.77 -28.70 8.99
CA SER A 17 4.19 -30.04 8.94
C SER A 17 2.69 -29.99 8.57
N PRO A 18 2.08 -31.11 8.13
CA PRO A 18 0.66 -31.13 7.79
C PRO A 18 -0.27 -30.63 8.91
N ALA A 19 0.07 -30.91 10.17
CA ALA A 19 -0.71 -30.46 11.32
C ALA A 19 -0.49 -28.95 11.62
N GLU A 20 0.73 -28.46 11.51
CA GLU A 20 1.04 -27.03 11.67
C GLU A 20 0.44 -26.19 10.53
N ARG A 21 0.38 -26.71 9.29
CA ARG A 21 -0.33 -26.07 8.17
C ARG A 21 -1.82 -25.88 8.45
N LYS A 22 -2.47 -26.79 9.16
CA LYS A 22 -3.88 -26.61 9.58
C LYS A 22 -4.01 -25.42 10.52
N VAL A 23 -3.10 -25.29 11.48
CA VAL A 23 -3.04 -24.13 12.39
C VAL A 23 -2.82 -22.84 11.59
N ALA A 24 -1.78 -22.78 10.75
CA ALA A 24 -1.49 -21.60 9.95
C ALA A 24 -2.66 -21.18 9.06
N ARG A 25 -3.42 -22.12 8.48
CA ARG A 25 -4.63 -21.80 7.70
C ARG A 25 -5.74 -21.21 8.56
N VAL A 26 -5.96 -21.71 9.78
CA VAL A 26 -6.93 -21.13 10.71
C VAL A 26 -6.54 -19.70 11.08
N LEU A 27 -5.25 -19.47 11.38
CA LEU A 27 -4.73 -18.14 11.70
C LEU A 27 -4.89 -17.17 10.51
N LEU A 28 -4.53 -17.61 9.30
CA LEU A 28 -4.65 -16.81 8.07
C LEU A 28 -6.10 -16.52 7.69
N ALA A 29 -7.02 -17.46 7.88
CA ALA A 29 -8.42 -17.30 7.52
C ALA A 29 -9.16 -16.26 8.37
N GLY A 30 -8.71 -16.04 9.60
CA GLY A 30 -9.29 -15.04 10.49
C GLY A 30 -8.31 -13.93 10.90
N TYR A 31 -7.22 -13.73 10.16
CA TYR A 31 -6.22 -12.72 10.49
C TYR A 31 -6.81 -11.30 10.43
N PRO A 32 -6.48 -10.40 11.37
CA PRO A 32 -5.61 -10.59 12.55
C PRO A 32 -6.34 -11.16 13.78
N ALA A 33 -7.68 -11.14 13.80
CA ALA A 33 -8.50 -11.46 14.98
C ALA A 33 -8.28 -12.87 15.53
N ALA A 34 -8.15 -13.88 14.66
CA ALA A 34 -7.97 -15.28 15.05
C ALA A 34 -6.70 -15.54 15.86
N ILE A 35 -5.67 -14.69 15.74
CA ILE A 35 -4.42 -14.83 16.50
C ILE A 35 -4.63 -14.46 17.97
N PHE A 36 -5.63 -13.62 18.28
CA PHE A 36 -5.97 -13.24 19.65
C PHE A 36 -6.93 -14.21 20.35
N GLU A 37 -7.37 -15.28 19.66
CA GLU A 37 -8.10 -16.39 20.28
C GLU A 37 -7.19 -17.22 21.19
N THR A 38 -7.79 -18.03 22.06
CA THR A 38 -7.01 -18.93 22.92
C THR A 38 -6.38 -20.06 22.11
N VAL A 39 -5.23 -20.56 22.59
CA VAL A 39 -4.57 -21.75 22.00
C VAL A 39 -5.52 -22.94 21.89
N ALA A 40 -6.42 -23.12 22.86
CA ALA A 40 -7.42 -24.19 22.85
C ALA A 40 -8.43 -24.02 21.70
N THR A 41 -8.97 -22.82 21.53
CA THR A 41 -9.92 -22.50 20.44
C THR A 41 -9.29 -22.71 19.07
N ILE A 42 -8.04 -22.28 18.89
CA ILE A 42 -7.31 -22.46 17.63
C ILE A 42 -7.02 -23.94 17.37
N ALA A 43 -6.62 -24.70 18.41
CA ALA A 43 -6.36 -26.13 18.30
C ALA A 43 -7.62 -26.90 17.88
N GLU A 44 -8.76 -26.56 18.48
CA GLU A 44 -10.07 -27.13 18.13
C GLU A 44 -10.44 -26.84 16.67
N ARG A 45 -10.40 -25.57 16.26
CA ARG A 45 -10.71 -25.15 14.88
C ARG A 45 -9.79 -25.79 13.84
N ALA A 46 -8.51 -25.97 14.18
CA ALA A 46 -7.54 -26.63 13.31
C ALA A 46 -7.60 -28.17 13.39
N SER A 47 -8.41 -28.74 14.29
CA SER A 47 -8.48 -30.17 14.58
C SER A 47 -7.10 -30.75 14.92
N VAL A 48 -6.38 -30.10 15.83
CA VAL A 48 -5.06 -30.50 16.34
C VAL A 48 -4.98 -30.34 17.86
N SER A 49 -3.87 -30.74 18.46
CA SER A 49 -3.61 -30.55 19.89
C SER A 49 -2.97 -29.19 20.20
N ALA A 50 -3.19 -28.65 21.40
CA ALA A 50 -2.58 -27.39 21.85
C ALA A 50 -1.04 -27.34 21.70
N PRO A 51 -0.26 -28.42 21.99
CA PRO A 51 1.18 -28.43 21.71
C PRO A 51 1.53 -28.24 20.23
N THR A 52 0.66 -28.63 19.30
CA THR A 52 0.86 -28.41 17.87
C THR A 52 0.78 -26.93 17.52
N VAL A 53 -0.14 -26.19 18.15
CA VAL A 53 -0.24 -24.73 17.99
C VAL A 53 1.02 -24.03 18.51
N LEU A 54 1.53 -24.46 19.67
CA LEU A 54 2.78 -23.91 20.22
C LEU A 54 3.99 -24.20 19.32
N ARG A 55 4.12 -25.44 18.82
CA ARG A 55 5.18 -25.80 17.87
C ARG A 55 5.08 -25.03 16.55
N CYS A 56 3.87 -24.77 16.07
CA CYS A 56 3.65 -23.94 14.88
C CYS A 56 4.23 -22.53 15.09
N ALA A 57 3.95 -21.88 16.23
CA ALA A 57 4.51 -20.56 16.54
C ALA A 57 6.04 -20.59 16.61
N SER A 58 6.62 -21.62 17.22
CA SER A 58 8.08 -21.80 17.25
C SER A 58 8.69 -22.04 15.87
N ARG A 59 8.02 -22.81 15.00
CA ARG A 59 8.47 -23.06 13.63
C ARG A 59 8.43 -21.80 12.77
N LEU A 60 7.47 -20.91 13.04
CA LEU A 60 7.40 -19.57 12.44
C LEU A 60 8.46 -18.60 12.98
N GLY A 61 9.30 -19.02 13.93
CA GLY A 61 10.42 -18.22 14.44
C GLY A 61 10.12 -17.42 15.72
N TYR A 62 8.97 -17.64 16.35
CA TYR A 62 8.59 -16.96 17.59
C TYR A 62 8.93 -17.82 18.81
N ARG A 63 9.22 -17.20 19.96
CA ARG A 63 9.54 -17.93 21.20
C ARG A 63 8.37 -18.75 21.75
N GLY A 64 7.16 -18.45 21.28
CA GLY A 64 5.93 -19.19 21.58
C GLY A 64 4.72 -18.43 21.05
N PHE A 65 3.52 -18.93 21.35
CA PHE A 65 2.27 -18.31 20.90
C PHE A 65 2.05 -16.88 21.44
N PRO A 66 2.39 -16.55 22.70
CA PRO A 66 2.30 -15.16 23.18
C PRO A 66 3.23 -14.18 22.45
N ASP A 67 4.41 -14.65 22.01
CA ASP A 67 5.38 -13.83 21.25
C ASP A 67 4.85 -13.55 19.83
N LEU A 68 4.19 -14.53 19.20
CA LEU A 68 3.42 -14.33 17.96
C LEU A 68 2.27 -13.32 18.14
N GLN A 69 1.49 -13.42 19.23
CA GLN A 69 0.42 -12.45 19.54
C GLN A 69 0.96 -11.03 19.76
N ALA A 70 2.11 -10.90 20.42
CA ALA A 70 2.77 -9.61 20.64
C ALA A 70 3.24 -8.99 19.31
N ALA A 71 3.79 -9.81 18.40
CA ALA A 71 4.20 -9.35 17.08
C ALA A 71 3.01 -8.85 16.24
N VAL A 72 1.86 -9.55 16.25
CA VAL A 72 0.64 -9.07 15.57
C VAL A 72 0.11 -7.80 16.21
N ARG A 73 0.14 -7.69 17.55
CA ARG A 73 -0.25 -6.46 18.24
C ARG A 73 0.63 -5.29 17.82
N ALA A 74 1.95 -5.48 17.76
CA ALA A 74 2.88 -4.46 17.32
C ALA A 74 2.62 -4.03 15.87
N GLU A 75 2.26 -4.97 14.98
CA GLU A 75 1.85 -4.65 13.62
C GLU A 75 0.57 -3.79 13.58
N LEU A 76 -0.46 -4.15 14.36
CA LEU A 76 -1.70 -3.39 14.43
C LEU A 76 -1.48 -1.98 14.98
N GLU A 77 -0.68 -1.85 16.03
CA GLU A 77 -0.28 -0.55 16.56
C GLU A 77 0.47 0.25 15.48
N ALA A 78 1.41 -0.35 14.75
CA ALA A 78 2.15 0.33 13.69
C ALA A 78 1.27 0.80 12.51
N ARG A 79 0.17 0.10 12.22
CA ARG A 79 -0.83 0.49 11.20
C ARG A 79 -1.62 1.74 11.61
N HIS A 80 -1.89 1.92 12.90
CA HIS A 80 -2.73 3.00 13.43
C HIS A 80 -1.95 4.09 14.19
N ALA A 81 -0.66 3.88 14.47
CA ALA A 81 0.15 4.77 15.28
C ALA A 81 0.14 6.19 14.73
N SER A 82 -0.17 7.18 15.58
CA SER A 82 -0.06 8.61 15.25
C SER A 82 1.42 9.01 15.06
N PRO A 83 1.78 10.14 14.41
CA PRO A 83 3.19 10.53 14.31
C PRO A 83 3.75 10.86 15.70
N ILE A 84 2.91 11.40 16.60
CA ILE A 84 3.32 11.70 17.97
C ILE A 84 3.60 10.43 18.78
N THR A 85 2.79 9.38 18.65
CA THR A 85 3.09 8.09 19.34
C THR A 85 4.36 7.45 18.80
N LEU A 86 4.64 7.55 17.49
CA LEU A 86 5.89 7.05 16.91
C LEU A 86 7.09 7.84 17.44
N TYR A 87 6.98 9.18 17.49
CA TYR A 87 8.02 10.05 18.05
C TYR A 87 8.31 9.75 19.53
N GLU A 88 7.27 9.61 20.34
CA GLU A 88 7.39 9.28 21.77
C GLU A 88 7.98 7.89 22.01
N SER A 89 7.57 6.90 21.20
CA SER A 89 8.09 5.52 21.26
C SER A 89 9.54 5.40 20.76
N ALA A 90 9.96 6.29 19.86
CA ALA A 90 11.36 6.39 19.44
C ALA A 90 12.23 6.92 20.58
N GLY A 91 11.68 7.78 21.45
CA GLY A 91 12.33 8.36 22.61
C GLY A 91 13.56 9.23 22.27
N PRO A 92 13.95 10.19 23.14
CA PRO A 92 15.19 10.95 22.94
C PRO A 92 16.47 10.07 22.92
N ALA A 93 16.37 8.80 23.34
CA ALA A 93 17.47 7.84 23.43
C ALA A 93 17.76 7.03 22.15
N LYS A 94 16.90 7.02 21.13
CA LYS A 94 17.24 6.40 19.82
C LYS A 94 17.80 7.40 18.81
N ALA A 95 17.57 8.70 19.02
CA ALA A 95 18.29 9.75 18.32
C ALA A 95 19.74 9.93 18.83
N GLN A 96 20.05 9.41 20.02
CA GLN A 96 21.39 9.37 20.62
C GLN A 96 21.60 8.02 21.34
N GLY A 97 22.05 6.99 20.63
CA GLY A 97 22.70 5.84 21.25
C GLY A 97 22.02 4.48 21.07
N SER A 98 22.29 3.83 19.93
CA SER A 98 22.57 2.40 19.94
C SER A 98 24.08 2.22 20.11
N SER A 99 24.50 1.70 21.27
CA SER A 99 25.85 1.32 21.71
C SER A 99 26.69 2.38 22.46
N ALA A 100 26.42 2.51 23.76
CA ALA A 100 27.47 2.87 24.73
C ALA A 100 28.44 1.67 24.85
N GLY A 101 29.39 1.57 23.91
CA GLY A 101 30.37 0.48 23.92
C GLY A 101 31.16 0.25 22.64
N GLN A 102 31.38 1.25 21.78
CA GLN A 102 32.47 1.31 20.80
C GLN A 102 32.33 2.63 20.02
N ARG A 103 32.99 3.70 20.49
CA ARG A 103 33.26 4.86 19.63
C ARG A 103 34.44 4.51 18.73
N GLY A 104 34.13 3.88 17.60
CA GLY A 104 35.02 3.71 16.47
C GLY A 104 34.31 4.20 15.19
N GLU A 105 34.77 5.34 14.68
CA GLU A 105 34.92 5.68 13.24
C GLU A 105 33.84 5.45 12.17
N ASP A 106 32.57 5.17 12.48
CA ASP A 106 31.50 5.12 11.45
C ASP A 106 30.43 6.24 11.64
N ASP A 107 30.83 7.51 11.48
CA ASP A 107 29.90 8.64 11.34
C ASP A 107 29.35 8.68 9.90
N GLU A 108 28.48 7.73 9.54
CA GLU A 108 27.77 7.84 8.27
C GLU A 108 26.81 9.05 8.34
N PRO A 109 26.93 10.05 7.45
CA PRO A 109 26.10 11.26 7.50
C PRO A 109 24.61 10.89 7.50
N VAL A 110 23.77 11.67 8.21
CA VAL A 110 22.30 11.45 8.26
C VAL A 110 21.69 11.29 6.85
N ALA A 111 22.25 12.00 5.85
CA ALA A 111 21.88 11.86 4.45
C ALA A 111 22.24 10.49 3.85
N GLY A 112 23.38 9.90 4.21
CA GLY A 112 23.81 8.57 3.77
C GLY A 112 22.87 7.47 4.28
N ARG A 113 22.52 7.51 5.57
CA ARG A 113 21.53 6.60 6.16
C ARG A 113 20.15 6.75 5.51
N SER A 114 19.71 7.98 5.29
CA SER A 114 18.43 8.26 4.63
C SER A 114 18.40 7.73 3.19
N LEU A 115 19.50 7.89 2.45
CA LEU A 115 19.66 7.36 1.09
C LEU A 115 19.59 5.83 1.09
N ALA A 116 20.32 5.16 1.99
CA ALA A 116 20.31 3.70 2.10
C ALA A 116 18.90 3.16 2.38
N LEU A 117 18.15 3.80 3.28
CA LEU A 117 16.76 3.43 3.57
C LEU A 117 15.84 3.61 2.35
N VAL A 118 15.96 4.72 1.63
CA VAL A 118 15.16 4.96 0.42
C VAL A 118 15.51 3.94 -0.67
N GLN A 119 16.80 3.65 -0.88
CA GLN A 119 17.25 2.63 -1.85
C GLN A 119 16.71 1.25 -1.50
N GLN A 120 16.75 0.87 -0.21
CA GLN A 120 16.21 -0.39 0.25
C GLN A 120 14.69 -0.46 0.03
N ALA A 121 13.95 0.58 0.42
CA ALA A 121 12.50 0.65 0.27
C ALA A 121 12.07 0.60 -1.20
N LEU A 122 12.79 1.27 -2.10
CA LEU A 122 12.59 1.19 -3.55
C LEU A 122 12.84 -0.23 -4.07
N THR A 123 14.01 -0.79 -3.79
CA THR A 123 14.38 -2.15 -4.23
C THR A 123 13.34 -3.16 -3.79
N GLN A 124 12.92 -3.07 -2.53
CA GLN A 124 11.94 -3.98 -1.97
C GLN A 124 10.56 -3.79 -2.62
N THR A 125 10.09 -2.54 -2.77
CA THR A 125 8.82 -2.23 -3.45
C THR A 125 8.75 -2.86 -4.83
N PHE A 126 9.75 -2.64 -5.68
CA PHE A 126 9.76 -3.19 -7.04
C PHE A 126 9.96 -4.71 -7.09
N SER A 127 10.53 -5.32 -6.05
CA SER A 127 10.63 -6.79 -5.95
C SER A 127 9.31 -7.46 -5.56
N GLU A 128 8.44 -6.73 -4.85
CA GLU A 128 7.17 -7.25 -4.32
C GLU A 128 5.97 -6.92 -5.22
N VAL A 129 6.05 -5.86 -6.03
CA VAL A 129 5.00 -5.48 -6.97
C VAL A 129 4.77 -6.59 -8.00
N SER A 130 3.52 -7.06 -8.06
CA SER A 130 3.10 -8.07 -9.04
C SER A 130 3.17 -7.50 -10.46
N PRO A 131 3.92 -8.15 -11.39
CA PRO A 131 3.94 -7.74 -12.80
C PRO A 131 2.55 -7.82 -13.46
N HIS A 132 1.70 -8.74 -12.97
CA HIS A 132 0.33 -8.89 -13.47
C HIS A 132 -0.54 -7.70 -13.08
N GLU A 133 -0.53 -7.33 -11.79
CA GLU A 133 -1.28 -6.20 -11.26
C GLU A 133 -0.83 -4.89 -11.91
N PHE A 134 0.49 -4.70 -12.03
CA PHE A 134 1.07 -3.55 -12.71
C PHE A 134 0.61 -3.46 -14.18
N GLY A 135 0.68 -4.57 -14.92
CA GLY A 135 0.22 -4.61 -16.31
C GLY A 135 -1.29 -4.37 -16.45
N LEU A 136 -2.11 -4.84 -15.49
CA LEU A 136 -3.54 -4.58 -15.49
C LEU A 136 -3.85 -3.11 -15.19
N ALA A 137 -3.12 -2.48 -14.26
CA ALA A 137 -3.22 -1.04 -14.01
C ALA A 137 -2.98 -0.24 -15.29
N VAL A 138 -1.86 -0.52 -15.98
CA VAL A 138 -1.48 0.15 -17.23
C VAL A 138 -2.57 -0.02 -18.29
N LYS A 139 -3.11 -1.24 -18.47
CA LYS A 139 -4.20 -1.51 -19.42
C LYS A 139 -5.49 -0.73 -19.11
N LEU A 140 -5.86 -0.67 -17.83
CA LEU A 140 -7.05 0.08 -17.41
C LEU A 140 -6.86 1.59 -17.62
N LEU A 141 -5.66 2.10 -17.32
CA LEU A 141 -5.29 3.50 -17.49
C LEU A 141 -5.02 3.88 -18.95
N SER A 142 -4.73 2.94 -19.84
CA SER A 142 -4.55 3.19 -21.28
C SER A 142 -5.84 3.04 -22.10
N ASP A 143 -6.90 2.39 -21.60
CA ASP A 143 -8.15 2.21 -22.37
C ASP A 143 -8.92 3.54 -22.59
N PRO A 144 -8.95 4.12 -23.80
CA PRO A 144 -9.54 5.43 -24.06
C PRO A 144 -11.06 5.47 -23.83
N ARG A 145 -11.72 4.31 -23.70
CA ARG A 145 -13.15 4.21 -23.37
C ARG A 145 -13.42 4.42 -21.88
N ARG A 146 -12.38 4.45 -21.04
CA ARG A 146 -12.48 4.61 -19.60
C ARG A 146 -12.31 6.06 -19.16
N ARG A 147 -13.12 6.47 -18.19
CA ARG A 147 -12.92 7.71 -17.42
C ARG A 147 -12.07 7.41 -16.19
N ILE A 148 -11.08 8.23 -15.89
CA ILE A 148 -10.17 8.02 -14.77
C ILE A 148 -10.49 9.05 -13.70
N HIS A 149 -10.77 8.56 -12.49
CA HIS A 149 -11.06 9.39 -11.32
C HIS A 149 -9.99 9.15 -10.27
N LEU A 150 -9.35 10.18 -9.74
CA LEU A 150 -8.28 10.04 -8.76
C LEU A 150 -8.68 10.64 -7.41
N THR A 151 -8.31 9.95 -6.33
CA THR A 151 -8.49 10.44 -4.96
C THR A 151 -7.40 9.89 -4.04
N GLY A 152 -7.08 10.64 -3.00
CA GLY A 152 -6.18 10.22 -1.93
C GLY A 152 -6.63 10.84 -0.62
N GLY A 153 -6.05 10.38 0.49
CA GLY A 153 -6.26 10.95 1.80
C GLY A 153 -5.55 12.30 1.99
N ARG A 154 -5.51 12.77 3.23
CA ARG A 154 -4.98 14.06 3.65
C ARG A 154 -3.57 14.38 3.15
N PHE A 155 -2.70 13.39 2.96
CA PHE A 155 -1.38 13.59 2.33
C PHE A 155 -1.27 12.93 0.96
N THR A 156 -1.96 11.80 0.77
CA THR A 156 -1.83 11.02 -0.46
C THR A 156 -2.66 11.59 -1.61
N HIS A 157 -3.48 12.62 -1.40
CA HIS A 157 -4.07 13.42 -2.47
C HIS A 157 -2.98 14.03 -3.37
N LEU A 158 -1.82 14.40 -2.83
CA LEU A 158 -0.69 14.91 -3.62
C LEU A 158 -0.17 13.88 -4.64
N LEU A 159 -0.20 12.60 -4.29
CA LEU A 159 0.17 11.51 -5.20
C LEU A 159 -0.92 11.28 -6.27
N ALA A 160 -2.19 11.39 -5.86
CA ALA A 160 -3.32 11.37 -6.79
C ALA A 160 -3.21 12.51 -7.80
N GLU A 161 -2.95 13.73 -7.34
CA GLU A 161 -2.69 14.90 -8.18
C GLU A 161 -1.51 14.69 -9.11
N TYR A 162 -0.38 14.20 -8.60
CA TYR A 162 0.82 13.95 -9.40
C TYR A 162 0.56 12.98 -10.56
N LEU A 163 -0.10 11.84 -10.28
CA LEU A 163 -0.48 10.89 -11.33
C LEU A 163 -1.50 11.51 -12.30
N GLY A 164 -2.53 12.16 -11.77
CA GLY A 164 -3.61 12.75 -12.57
C GLY A 164 -3.11 13.81 -13.53
N LEU A 165 -2.23 14.70 -13.07
CA LEU A 165 -1.63 15.76 -13.90
C LEU A 165 -0.75 15.19 -15.02
N HIS A 166 0.01 14.12 -14.76
CA HIS A 166 0.73 13.42 -15.83
C HIS A 166 -0.23 12.81 -16.84
N LEU A 167 -1.23 12.06 -16.38
CA LEU A 167 -2.22 11.43 -17.26
C LEU A 167 -2.93 12.48 -18.13
N MET A 168 -3.33 13.64 -17.58
CA MET A 168 -4.03 14.69 -18.34
C MET A 168 -3.26 15.15 -19.60
N GLN A 169 -1.93 15.10 -19.59
CA GLN A 169 -1.09 15.48 -20.73
C GLN A 169 -1.25 14.54 -21.94
N PHE A 170 -1.58 13.26 -21.71
CA PHE A 170 -1.62 12.24 -22.76
C PHE A 170 -2.86 11.32 -22.72
N ARG A 171 -3.80 11.57 -21.80
CA ARG A 171 -5.10 10.90 -21.69
C ARG A 171 -6.24 11.88 -21.50
N ASP A 172 -7.33 11.61 -22.22
CA ASP A 172 -8.62 12.24 -22.02
C ASP A 172 -9.35 11.69 -20.79
N GLN A 173 -10.34 12.46 -20.33
CA GLN A 173 -11.32 12.06 -19.31
C GLN A 173 -10.67 11.66 -17.97
N VAL A 174 -9.67 12.42 -17.55
CA VAL A 174 -9.04 12.33 -16.24
C VAL A 174 -9.61 13.43 -15.35
N ALA A 175 -10.08 13.07 -14.15
CA ALA A 175 -10.64 14.01 -13.18
C ALA A 175 -10.26 13.63 -11.75
N PHE A 176 -10.25 14.62 -10.85
CA PHE A 176 -10.11 14.39 -9.42
C PHE A 176 -11.49 14.28 -8.77
N VAL A 177 -11.61 13.43 -7.75
CA VAL A 177 -12.80 13.42 -6.90
C VAL A 177 -12.85 14.75 -6.15
N PRO A 178 -13.96 15.51 -6.20
CA PRO A 178 -14.04 16.82 -5.54
C PRO A 178 -13.90 16.71 -4.01
N GLU A 179 -13.32 17.74 -3.40
CA GLU A 179 -13.15 17.80 -1.94
C GLU A 179 -14.41 18.30 -1.22
N ARG A 180 -15.18 19.20 -1.85
CA ARG A 180 -16.38 19.78 -1.22
C ARG A 180 -17.49 18.76 -1.17
N ASP A 181 -18.10 18.57 0.00
CA ASP A 181 -19.05 17.47 0.26
C ASP A 181 -20.20 17.38 -0.75
N VAL A 182 -20.81 18.52 -1.12
CA VAL A 182 -21.92 18.55 -2.09
C VAL A 182 -21.45 18.11 -3.48
N GLU A 183 -20.28 18.57 -3.92
CA GLU A 183 -19.68 18.21 -5.21
C GLU A 183 -19.26 16.75 -5.22
N ARG A 184 -18.65 16.28 -4.12
CA ARG A 184 -18.22 14.89 -3.93
C ARG A 184 -19.41 13.93 -3.97
N ALA A 185 -20.48 14.21 -3.24
CA ALA A 185 -21.69 13.39 -3.24
C ALA A 185 -22.33 13.31 -4.64
N ALA A 186 -22.43 14.45 -5.33
CA ALA A 186 -22.94 14.51 -6.70
C ALA A 186 -22.06 13.70 -7.67
N PHE A 187 -20.73 13.83 -7.56
CA PHE A 187 -19.77 13.09 -8.36
C PHE A 187 -19.88 11.58 -8.14
N LEU A 188 -19.87 11.12 -6.88
CA LEU A 188 -19.95 9.71 -6.53
C LEU A 188 -21.28 9.06 -6.99
N THR A 189 -22.36 9.84 -7.03
CA THR A 189 -23.66 9.38 -7.56
C THR A 189 -23.61 9.05 -9.06
N GLN A 190 -22.66 9.63 -9.80
CA GLN A 190 -22.49 9.46 -11.25
C GLN A 190 -21.49 8.37 -11.64
N LEU A 191 -20.90 7.68 -10.66
CA LEU A 191 -20.02 6.54 -10.92
C LEU A 191 -20.76 5.45 -11.73
N ALA A 192 -20.05 4.88 -12.70
CA ALA A 192 -20.58 3.95 -13.67
C ALA A 192 -19.52 2.93 -14.14
N ARG A 193 -19.97 1.91 -14.88
CA ARG A 193 -19.15 0.80 -15.39
C ARG A 193 -17.93 1.20 -16.22
N ARG A 194 -17.93 2.41 -16.80
CA ARG A 194 -16.82 2.94 -17.62
C ARG A 194 -15.73 3.63 -16.80
N ASP A 195 -15.89 3.71 -15.49
CA ASP A 195 -14.97 4.46 -14.64
C ASP A 195 -13.85 3.56 -14.11
N VAL A 196 -12.67 4.15 -13.95
CA VAL A 196 -11.53 3.60 -13.23
C VAL A 196 -11.24 4.58 -12.10
N THR A 197 -11.49 4.16 -10.86
CA THR A 197 -11.20 4.95 -9.67
C THR A 197 -9.83 4.55 -9.13
N VAL A 198 -8.89 5.49 -9.13
CA VAL A 198 -7.55 5.33 -8.59
C VAL A 198 -7.51 5.94 -7.19
N ILE A 199 -7.20 5.13 -6.20
CA ILE A 199 -7.24 5.49 -4.78
C ILE A 199 -5.84 5.34 -4.19
N PHE A 200 -5.35 6.38 -3.54
CA PHE A 200 -4.13 6.32 -2.73
C PHE A 200 -4.49 6.24 -1.25
N ASP A 201 -4.48 5.03 -0.70
CA ASP A 201 -4.92 4.74 0.66
C ASP A 201 -3.79 4.12 1.47
N TYR A 202 -3.17 4.93 2.33
CA TYR A 202 -1.97 4.58 3.12
C TYR A 202 -2.25 4.73 4.62
N ARG A 203 -1.44 4.06 5.45
CA ARG A 203 -1.66 3.89 6.89
C ARG A 203 -2.00 5.18 7.59
N ARG A 204 -2.83 5.06 8.63
CA ARG A 204 -3.79 6.10 9.08
C ARG A 204 -4.94 6.26 8.09
N TYR A 205 -5.44 5.10 7.60
CA TYR A 205 -6.46 5.00 6.56
C TYR A 205 -7.70 5.82 6.91
N GLU A 206 -8.20 6.54 5.91
CA GLU A 206 -9.40 7.35 6.03
C GLU A 206 -10.60 6.53 5.56
N GLY A 207 -11.62 6.42 6.41
CA GLY A 207 -12.74 5.50 6.18
C GLY A 207 -13.54 5.80 4.92
N ASP A 208 -13.51 7.05 4.42
CA ASP A 208 -14.20 7.43 3.20
C ASP A 208 -13.61 6.77 1.94
N LYS A 209 -12.31 6.44 1.93
CA LYS A 209 -11.65 5.80 0.77
C LYS A 209 -12.17 4.39 0.52
N ALA A 210 -12.37 3.62 1.59
CA ALA A 210 -12.97 2.29 1.50
C ALA A 210 -14.40 2.35 0.94
N VAL A 211 -15.19 3.32 1.40
CA VAL A 211 -16.55 3.55 0.91
C VAL A 211 -16.55 3.97 -0.57
N ILE A 212 -15.62 4.82 -0.99
CA ILE A 212 -15.49 5.20 -2.41
C ILE A 212 -15.11 3.99 -3.27
N ALA A 213 -14.19 3.15 -2.81
CA ALA A 213 -13.81 1.91 -3.49
C ALA A 213 -15.01 0.96 -3.65
N GLU A 214 -15.77 0.76 -2.57
CA GLU A 214 -16.99 -0.05 -2.56
C GLU A 214 -18.02 0.50 -3.54
N LEU A 215 -18.36 1.79 -3.48
CA LEU A 215 -19.32 2.43 -4.38
C LEU A 215 -18.92 2.31 -5.85
N ALA A 216 -17.64 2.54 -6.17
CA ALA A 216 -17.12 2.39 -7.53
C ALA A 216 -17.32 0.95 -8.04
N ARG A 217 -17.05 -0.05 -7.18
CA ARG A 217 -17.23 -1.47 -7.48
C ARG A 217 -18.71 -1.84 -7.66
N GLU A 218 -19.59 -1.39 -6.77
CA GLU A 218 -21.04 -1.62 -6.85
C GLU A 218 -21.65 -1.07 -8.16
N ARG A 219 -21.14 0.06 -8.64
CA ARG A 219 -21.54 0.66 -9.93
C ARG A 219 -20.90 -0.03 -11.15
N GLY A 220 -20.16 -1.12 -10.93
CA GLY A 220 -19.48 -1.90 -11.97
C GLY A 220 -18.22 -1.24 -12.52
N GLY A 221 -17.76 -0.14 -11.91
CA GLY A 221 -16.49 0.50 -12.23
C GLY A 221 -15.31 -0.38 -11.85
N LYS A 222 -14.11 0.08 -12.21
CA LYS A 222 -12.84 -0.55 -11.85
C LYS A 222 -12.15 0.26 -10.75
N VAL A 223 -11.45 -0.42 -9.86
CA VAL A 223 -10.75 0.22 -8.75
C VAL A 223 -9.28 -0.18 -8.75
N ILE A 224 -8.39 0.81 -8.78
CA ILE A 224 -6.94 0.63 -8.63
C ILE A 224 -6.56 1.26 -7.29
N VAL A 225 -5.95 0.50 -6.40
CA VAL A 225 -5.50 0.98 -5.09
C VAL A 225 -3.98 0.99 -5.03
N PHE A 226 -3.41 2.17 -4.79
CA PHE A 226 -2.04 2.31 -4.31
C PHE A 226 -2.07 2.33 -2.79
N THR A 227 -1.32 1.43 -2.15
CA THR A 227 -1.37 1.27 -0.68
C THR A 227 -0.03 0.79 -0.12
N ASP A 228 0.06 0.68 1.19
CA ASP A 228 1.21 0.14 1.91
C ASP A 228 1.11 -1.39 2.04
N PRO A 229 2.15 -2.08 2.55
CA PRO A 229 2.16 -3.53 2.64
C PRO A 229 1.11 -4.10 3.60
N TRP A 230 0.51 -3.28 4.46
CA TRP A 230 -0.52 -3.76 5.40
C TRP A 230 -1.90 -3.95 4.78
N LEU A 231 -2.06 -3.52 3.51
CA LEU A 231 -3.29 -3.54 2.73
C LEU A 231 -4.38 -2.71 3.39
N SER A 232 -4.61 -1.51 2.85
CA SER A 232 -5.72 -0.67 3.26
C SER A 232 -7.09 -1.36 3.12
N PRO A 233 -8.12 -0.93 3.88
CA PRO A 233 -9.47 -1.44 3.73
C PRO A 233 -9.99 -1.34 2.27
N SER A 234 -9.59 -0.30 1.54
CA SER A 234 -9.92 -0.12 0.12
C SER A 234 -9.47 -1.28 -0.77
N ALA A 235 -8.40 -2.00 -0.41
CA ALA A 235 -7.88 -3.12 -1.18
C ALA A 235 -8.89 -4.28 -1.33
N SER A 236 -9.83 -4.43 -0.39
CA SER A 236 -10.88 -5.48 -0.45
C SER A 236 -11.89 -5.28 -1.58
N HIS A 237 -12.00 -4.07 -2.12
CA HIS A 237 -12.88 -3.72 -3.23
C HIS A 237 -12.12 -3.46 -4.54
N ALA A 238 -10.79 -3.65 -4.53
CA ALA A 238 -9.92 -3.34 -5.65
C ALA A 238 -9.96 -4.40 -6.76
N ASP A 239 -9.86 -3.95 -8.02
CA ASP A 239 -9.48 -4.80 -9.14
C ASP A 239 -7.97 -4.93 -9.28
N VAL A 240 -7.24 -3.89 -8.85
CA VAL A 240 -5.78 -3.86 -8.87
C VAL A 240 -5.23 -3.30 -7.57
N VAL A 241 -4.23 -3.97 -6.99
CA VAL A 241 -3.53 -3.49 -5.78
C VAL A 241 -2.04 -3.33 -6.06
N LEU A 242 -1.53 -2.10 -5.92
CA LEU A 242 -0.12 -1.76 -6.05
C LEU A 242 0.42 -1.34 -4.68
N THR A 243 1.23 -2.20 -4.07
CA THR A 243 1.82 -1.96 -2.75
C THR A 243 3.19 -1.30 -2.83
N SER A 244 3.49 -0.37 -1.93
CA SER A 244 4.82 0.22 -1.78
C SER A 244 5.25 0.32 -0.32
N GLN A 245 6.55 0.15 -0.08
CA GLN A 245 7.14 0.33 1.24
C GLN A 245 7.06 1.80 1.67
N VAL A 246 6.82 2.04 2.95
CA VAL A 246 6.67 3.39 3.54
C VAL A 246 7.68 3.71 4.63
N ASN A 247 8.65 2.82 4.84
CA ASN A 247 9.63 2.93 5.92
C ASN A 247 10.46 4.22 5.81
N SER A 248 10.72 4.83 6.96
CA SER A 248 11.61 5.97 7.11
C SER A 248 12.21 5.97 8.52
N ASP A 249 13.28 6.73 8.71
CA ASP A 249 13.85 7.06 10.03
C ASP A 249 13.09 8.21 10.73
N SER A 250 11.84 8.44 10.32
CA SER A 250 10.98 9.52 10.80
C SER A 250 9.64 8.98 11.31
N PRO A 251 8.95 9.68 12.22
CA PRO A 251 7.56 9.38 12.55
C PRO A 251 6.59 9.51 11.37
N TYR A 252 7.04 10.10 10.26
CA TYR A 252 6.30 10.26 9.02
C TYR A 252 6.77 9.26 7.96
N ASP A 253 5.81 8.71 7.23
CA ASP A 253 6.05 7.77 6.14
C ASP A 253 6.85 8.36 4.98
N SER A 254 7.71 7.55 4.38
CA SER A 254 8.33 7.88 3.10
C SER A 254 7.43 7.44 1.96
N LEU A 255 6.95 8.38 1.16
CA LEU A 255 6.14 8.10 -0.04
C LEU A 255 6.98 8.02 -1.33
N THR A 256 8.31 8.13 -1.23
CA THR A 256 9.23 8.05 -2.37
C THR A 256 9.05 6.76 -3.18
N PRO A 257 8.90 5.57 -2.56
CA PRO A 257 8.67 4.35 -3.34
C PRO A 257 7.33 4.36 -4.08
N THR A 258 6.29 4.97 -3.51
CA THR A 258 5.01 5.17 -4.21
C THR A 258 5.16 6.08 -5.41
N LEU A 259 5.90 7.20 -5.26
CA LEU A 259 6.14 8.13 -6.35
C LEU A 259 6.87 7.43 -7.52
N ALA A 260 7.89 6.63 -7.21
CA ALA A 260 8.60 5.84 -8.23
C ALA A 260 7.67 4.83 -8.96
N LEU A 261 6.72 4.21 -8.25
CA LEU A 261 5.70 3.38 -8.89
C LEU A 261 4.76 4.19 -9.78
N ILE A 262 4.33 5.37 -9.34
CA ILE A 262 3.52 6.28 -10.16
C ILE A 262 4.26 6.64 -11.45
N GLU A 263 5.53 7.04 -11.36
CA GLU A 263 6.37 7.37 -12.53
C GLU A 263 6.50 6.17 -13.48
N SER A 264 6.64 4.95 -12.93
CA SER A 264 6.68 3.72 -13.73
C SER A 264 5.35 3.44 -14.44
N VAL A 265 4.21 3.65 -13.77
CA VAL A 265 2.87 3.54 -14.36
C VAL A 265 2.66 4.59 -15.43
N VAL A 266 3.09 5.84 -15.20
CA VAL A 266 3.04 6.93 -16.19
C VAL A 266 3.83 6.57 -17.44
N ALA A 267 5.10 6.17 -17.29
CA ALA A 267 5.96 5.80 -18.41
C ALA A 267 5.38 4.62 -19.21
N SER A 268 4.85 3.61 -18.53
CA SER A 268 4.25 2.43 -19.16
C SER A 268 2.93 2.74 -19.86
N THR A 269 2.08 3.59 -19.25
CA THR A 269 0.81 4.02 -19.85
C THR A 269 1.06 4.87 -21.10
N LEU A 270 2.04 5.75 -21.06
CA LEU A 270 2.47 6.53 -22.23
C LEU A 270 2.97 5.62 -23.35
N GLY A 271 3.80 4.62 -23.01
CA GLY A 271 4.29 3.62 -23.96
C GLY A 271 3.17 2.80 -24.61
N GLU A 272 2.18 2.36 -23.82
CA GLU A 272 1.02 1.58 -24.28
C GLU A 272 0.12 2.38 -25.24
N LEU A 273 -0.07 3.68 -24.99
CA LEU A 273 -0.87 4.56 -25.85
C LEU A 273 -0.16 4.96 -27.16
N GLY A 274 1.17 4.97 -27.16
CA GLY A 274 1.98 5.20 -28.36
C GLY A 274 1.68 6.52 -29.08
N SER A 275 1.35 6.44 -30.37
CA SER A 275 1.18 7.61 -31.24
C SER A 275 -0.04 8.47 -30.87
N GLU A 276 -1.10 7.90 -30.32
CA GLU A 276 -2.29 8.65 -29.90
C GLU A 276 -1.95 9.62 -28.75
N ALA A 277 -1.20 9.13 -27.75
CA ALA A 277 -0.69 9.97 -26.67
C ALA A 277 0.21 11.09 -27.20
N HIS A 278 1.12 10.77 -28.13
CA HIS A 278 2.01 11.77 -28.71
C HIS A 278 1.26 12.88 -29.46
N GLN A 279 0.19 12.55 -30.20
CA GLN A 279 -0.64 13.54 -30.86
C GLN A 279 -1.35 14.44 -29.85
N ARG A 280 -1.95 13.85 -28.81
CA ARG A 280 -2.59 14.61 -27.73
C ARG A 280 -1.64 15.57 -27.02
N MET A 281 -0.41 15.13 -26.75
CA MET A 281 0.60 15.99 -26.12
C MET A 281 0.92 17.22 -26.99
N LYS A 282 1.03 17.04 -28.32
CA LYS A 282 1.21 18.18 -29.25
C LYS A 282 0.02 19.14 -29.20
N ASP A 283 -1.20 18.60 -29.17
CA ASP A 283 -2.41 19.42 -29.10
C ASP A 283 -2.47 20.20 -27.78
N ALA A 284 -2.13 19.55 -26.66
CA ALA A 284 -2.06 20.19 -25.34
C ALA A 284 -0.99 21.29 -25.30
N GLU A 285 0.20 21.06 -25.86
CA GLU A 285 1.26 22.08 -25.96
C GLU A 285 0.82 23.26 -26.82
N ALA A 286 0.16 23.00 -27.96
CA ALA A 286 -0.37 24.06 -28.82
C ALA A 286 -1.44 24.92 -28.10
N VAL A 287 -2.32 24.29 -27.31
CA VAL A 287 -3.28 25.03 -26.47
C VAL A 287 -2.56 25.85 -25.41
N ALA A 288 -1.62 25.26 -24.68
CA ALA A 288 -0.90 25.93 -23.61
C ALA A 288 -0.11 27.15 -24.10
N ARG A 289 0.55 27.05 -25.26
CA ARG A 289 1.20 28.18 -25.95
C ARG A 289 0.21 29.28 -26.32
N ARG A 290 -0.98 28.92 -26.83
CA ARG A 290 -2.03 29.88 -27.19
C ARG A 290 -2.64 30.59 -25.98
N THR A 291 -2.70 29.93 -24.83
CA THR A 291 -3.25 30.48 -23.59
C THR A 291 -2.21 31.16 -22.69
N GLY A 292 -0.92 31.16 -23.08
CA GLY A 292 0.16 31.75 -22.29
C GLY A 292 0.51 30.97 -21.02
N LEU A 293 0.24 29.66 -21.00
CA LEU A 293 0.64 28.75 -19.92
C LEU A 293 2.04 28.15 -20.14
N LEU A 294 2.66 28.42 -21.30
CA LEU A 294 4.02 28.05 -21.72
C LEU A 294 4.73 29.27 -22.32
#